data_AF-A0A8S9WHZ6-F1
#
_entry.id   AF-A0A8S9WHZ6-F1
#
_cell.length_a   1.000
_cell.length_b   1.000
_cell.length_c   1.000
_cell.angle_alpha   90.00
_cell.angle_beta   90.00
_cell.angle_gamma   90.00
#
_symmetry.space_group_name_H-M   'P 1'
#
loop_
_entity.id
_entity.type
_entity.pdbx_description
1 polymer ?
#
loop_
_entity_poly.entity_id
_entity_poly.type
_entity_poly.pdbx_seq_one_letter_code
_entity_poly.pdbx_strand_id
1 'polypeptide(L)' 'MEKRVRVTKSGESLVIRIPPEIAEFLNIHYKSLVQLFPVDKDLLEVKVVD' A
#
# COMPACT_ATOMS: atom_id res chain seq x y z
N MET A 1 2.22 -13.70 1.80
CA MET A 1 3.18 -13.42 0.73
C MET A 1 3.92 -12.14 1.12
N GLU A 2 5.22 -12.20 1.39
CA GLU A 2 6.00 -11.02 1.79
C GLU A 2 6.74 -10.45 0.57
N LYS A 3 6.66 -9.12 0.37
CA LYS A 3 7.40 -8.41 -0.67
C LYS A 3 8.03 -7.17 -0.06
N ARG A 4 9.32 -6.98 -0.31
CA ARG A 4 10.03 -5.75 0.08
C ARG A 4 9.96 -4.76 -1.07
N VAL A 5 9.44 -3.57 -0.78
CA VAL A 5 9.31 -2.47 -1.73
C VAL A 5 10.06 -1.26 -1.19
N ARG A 6 10.47 -0.35 -2.09
CA ARG A 6 11.08 0.92 -1.69
C ARG A 6 10.04 2.02 -1.73
N VAL A 7 10.07 2.86 -0.69
CA VAL A 7 9.38 4.15 -0.71
C VAL A 7 10.09 5.06 -1.70
N THR A 8 9.34 5.72 -2.57
CA THR A 8 9.86 6.70 -3.55
C THR A 8 9.15 8.03 -3.40
N LYS A 9 9.72 9.11 -3.93
CA LYS A 9 9.09 10.44 -3.95
C LYS A 9 8.38 10.67 -5.29
N SER A 10 7.18 11.25 -5.27
CA SER A 10 6.44 11.71 -6.43
C SER A 10 5.83 13.07 -6.13
N GLY A 11 6.31 14.12 -6.80
CA GLY A 11 5.97 15.51 -6.40
C GLY A 11 6.37 15.74 -4.95
N GLU A 12 5.45 16.25 -4.12
CA GLU A 12 5.67 16.45 -2.68
C GLU A 12 5.19 15.30 -1.80
N SER A 13 4.91 14.12 -2.39
CA SER A 13 4.39 12.97 -1.65
C SER A 13 5.33 11.78 -1.70
N LEU A 14 5.26 10.96 -0.64
CA LEU A 14 5.86 9.63 -0.62
C LEU A 14 4.90 8.62 -1.24
N VAL A 15 5.42 7.72 -2.05
CA VAL A 15 4.66 6.72 -2.78
C VAL A 15 5.29 5.35 -2.62
N ILE A 16 4.45 4.38 -2.28
CA ILE A 16 4.76 2.95 -2.32
C ILE A 16 4.04 2.36 -3.52
N ARG A 17 4.77 1.64 -4.38
CA ARG A 17 4.16 0.89 -5.48
C ARG A 17 3.75 -0.48 -4.97
N ILE A 18 2.45 -0.77 -5.04
CA ILE A 18 1.92 -2.09 -4.71
C ILE A 18 2.22 -3.02 -5.89
N PRO A 19 2.93 -4.15 -5.68
CA PRO A 19 3.18 -5.13 -6.73
C PRO A 19 1.85 -5.64 -7.35
N PRO A 20 1.78 -5.85 -8.68
CA PRO A 20 0.55 -6.27 -9.36
C PRO A 20 -0.09 -7.50 -8.72
N GLU A 21 0.71 -8.48 -8.31
CA GLU A 21 0.20 -9.71 -7.68
C GLU A 21 -0.50 -9.47 -6.33
N ILE A 22 -0.09 -8.45 -5.58
CA ILE A 22 -0.75 -8.06 -4.31
C ILE A 22 -2.01 -7.25 -4.62
N ALA A 23 -1.93 -6.35 -5.61
CA ALA A 23 -3.08 -5.57 -6.04
C ALA A 23 -4.22 -6.47 -6.55
N GLU A 24 -3.90 -7.47 -7.38
CA GLU A 24 -4.87 -8.47 -7.85
C GLU A 24 -5.46 -9.29 -6.70
N PHE A 25 -4.60 -9.77 -5.78
CA PHE A 25 -5.05 -10.55 -4.63
C PHE A 25 -6.00 -9.76 -3.71
N LEU A 26 -5.72 -8.47 -3.48
CA LEU A 26 -6.53 -7.59 -2.64
C LEU A 26 -7.62 -6.84 -3.43
N ASN A 27 -7.77 -7.10 -4.74
CA ASN A 27 -8.69 -6.42 -5.64
C ASN A 27 -8.56 -4.87 -5.60
N ILE A 28 -7.33 -4.36 -5.53
CA ILE A 28 -7.02 -2.92 -5.53
C ILE A 28 -6.97 -2.41 -6.97
N HIS A 29 -7.70 -1.33 -7.24
CA HIS A 29 -7.78 -0.65 -8.52
C HIS A 29 -7.37 0.82 -8.41
N TYR A 30 -7.24 1.49 -9.56
CA TYR A 30 -7.06 2.93 -9.58
C TYR A 30 -8.23 3.62 -8.87
N LYS A 31 -7.91 4.51 -7.91
CA LYS A 31 -8.84 5.22 -7.02
C LYS A 31 -9.54 4.35 -5.95
N SER A 32 -9.13 3.09 -5.75
CA SER A 32 -9.59 2.34 -4.58
C SER A 32 -9.25 3.09 -3.29
N LEU A 33 -10.19 3.10 -2.35
CA LEU A 33 -9.99 3.69 -1.04
C LEU A 33 -9.28 2.67 -0.13
N VAL A 34 -8.25 3.14 0.57
CA VAL A 34 -7.52 2.32 1.56
C VAL A 34 -7.46 3.05 2.89
N GLN A 35 -7.49 2.27 3.96
CA GLN A 35 -7.21 2.71 5.33
C GLN A 35 -5.79 2.29 5.72
N LEU A 36 -5.10 3.21 6.38
CA LEU A 36 -3.75 3.00 6.91
C LEU A 36 -3.83 2.92 8.44
N PHE A 37 -3.32 1.84 9.00
CA PHE A 37 -3.31 1.62 10.45
C PHE A 37 -1.87 1.45 10.94
N PRO A 38 -1.31 2.45 11.65
CA PRO A 38 -0.03 2.25 12.32
C PRO A 38 -0.26 1.30 13.51
N VAL A 39 0.25 0.08 13.41
CA VAL A 39 0.09 -0.95 14.45
C VAL A 39 1.22 -0.87 15.47
N ASP A 40 2.44 -0.57 14.99
CA ASP A 40 3.67 -0.48 15.77
C ASP A 40 4.63 0.53 15.10
N LYS A 41 5.81 0.77 15.69
CA LYS A 41 6.83 1.71 15.16
C LYS A 41 7.29 1.37 13.73
N ASP A 42 7.40 0.08 13.41
CA ASP A 42 7.93 -0.47 12.17
C ASP A 42 6.85 -1.19 11.34
N LEU A 43 5.60 -1.26 11.82
CA LEU A 43 4.47 -1.93 11.17
C LEU A 43 3.32 -0.97 10.83
N LEU A 44 3.06 -0.86 9.52
CA LEU A 44 1.89 -0.20 8.95
C LEU A 44 1.02 -1.23 8.23
N GLU A 45 -0.22 -1.39 8.68
CA GLU A 45 -1.21 -2.22 7.99
C GLU A 45 -2.05 -1.38 7.02
N VAL A 46 -2.39 -1.98 5.89
CA VAL A 46 -3.21 -1.37 4.84
C VAL A 46 -4.44 -2.24 4.62
N LYS A 47 -5.62 -1.65 4.74
CA LYS A 47 -6.91 -2.31 4.51
C LYS A 47 -7.65 -1.64 3.35
N VAL A 48 -8.13 -2.42 2.40
CA VAL A 48 -9.01 -1.93 1.32
C VAL A 48 -10.43 -1.77 1.89
N VAL A 49 -11.09 -0.65 1.62
CA VAL A 49 -12.40 -0.30 2.23
C VAL A 49 -13.55 -0.08 1.23
N ASP A 50 -13.33 -0.45 -0.04
CA ASP A 50 -14.17 -0.15 -1.20
C ASP A 50 -14.25 1.34 -1.59
#